data_AF-A0A922XPT1-F1
#
_entry.id   AF-A0A922XPT1-F1
#
_cell.length_a   1.000
_cell.length_b   1.000
_cell.length_c   1.000
_cell.angle_alpha   90.00
_cell.angle_beta   90.00
_cell.angle_gamma   90.00
#
_symmetry.space_group_name_H-M   'P 1'
#
loop_
_entity.id
_entity.type
_entity.pdbx_description
1 polymer ?
#
loop_
_entity_poly.entity_id
_entity_poly.type
_entity_poly.pdbx_seq_one_letter_code
_entity_poly.pdbx_strand_id
1 'polypeptide(L)'
;LSIAIPRADTYTGIEFLQGKNIATSYPTIVQQFLDKHRIKAGIHEISGSVEIAPGIGLADAICDIVSTGSTLLSNGLKEVEIVMQSEAVMIAHPQLSAAKKEILDKLIFRIEAVQSAKSSKYILLNCPNDAIAKITSVLPGINSPTVMPLSKPGWSSLHSVVNENDFWEKIDQLKSFGAQGILVIPIEKMIA
;
A
#
# COMPACT_ATOMS: atom_id res chain seq x y z
N LEU A 1 -12.73 -3.75 4.76
CA LEU A 1 -13.95 -4.10 5.52
C LEU A 1 -14.91 -4.71 4.52
N SER A 2 -15.32 -5.95 4.76
CA SER A 2 -16.01 -6.74 3.75
C SER A 2 -17.08 -7.62 4.37
N ILE A 3 -18.12 -7.90 3.60
CA ILE A 3 -19.12 -8.91 3.94
C ILE A 3 -18.55 -10.28 3.61
N ALA A 4 -18.70 -11.21 4.54
CA ALA A 4 -18.41 -12.62 4.32
C ALA A 4 -19.61 -13.49 4.74
N ILE A 5 -19.80 -14.59 4.02
CA ILE A 5 -20.88 -15.56 4.24
C ILE A 5 -20.29 -16.97 4.37
N PRO A 6 -21.02 -17.95 4.94
CA PRO A 6 -20.63 -19.35 4.89
C PRO A 6 -20.25 -19.80 3.48
N ARG A 7 -19.12 -20.50 3.35
CA ARG A 7 -18.57 -20.90 2.05
C ARG A 7 -19.53 -21.79 1.26
N ALA A 8 -20.35 -22.57 1.97
CA ALA A 8 -21.37 -23.45 1.42
C ALA A 8 -22.52 -22.69 0.74
N ASP A 9 -22.78 -21.45 1.14
CA ASP A 9 -23.91 -20.67 0.62
C ASP A 9 -23.62 -20.13 -0.77
N THR A 10 -24.62 -20.07 -1.65
CA THR A 10 -24.46 -19.44 -2.96
C THR A 10 -24.77 -17.95 -2.85
N TYR A 11 -23.78 -17.12 -3.14
CA TYR A 11 -23.97 -15.67 -3.16
C TYR A 11 -24.66 -15.23 -4.44
N THR A 12 -25.78 -14.53 -4.33
CA THR A 12 -26.63 -14.14 -5.48
C THR A 12 -26.61 -12.64 -5.75
N GLY A 13 -25.59 -11.93 -5.26
CA GLY A 13 -25.54 -10.47 -5.26
C GLY A 13 -26.04 -9.88 -3.93
N ILE A 14 -26.05 -8.56 -3.84
CA ILE A 14 -26.29 -7.83 -2.59
C ILE A 14 -27.66 -8.09 -1.98
N GLU A 15 -28.64 -8.44 -2.82
CA GLU A 15 -29.98 -8.86 -2.43
C GLU A 15 -29.99 -10.12 -1.57
N PHE A 16 -28.93 -10.93 -1.60
CA PHE A 16 -28.74 -12.07 -0.69
C PHE A 16 -28.86 -11.65 0.78
N LEU A 17 -28.47 -10.41 1.11
CA LEU A 17 -28.49 -9.89 2.48
C LEU A 17 -29.89 -9.44 2.92
N GLN A 18 -30.88 -9.43 2.03
CA GLN A 18 -32.24 -8.99 2.35
C GLN A 18 -32.89 -9.89 3.41
N GLY A 19 -33.26 -9.30 4.54
CA GLY A 19 -33.84 -9.97 5.69
C GLY A 19 -32.86 -10.82 6.50
N LYS A 20 -31.57 -10.81 6.16
CA LYS A 20 -30.53 -11.57 6.85
C LYS A 20 -30.03 -10.86 8.10
N ASN A 21 -29.39 -11.62 8.99
CA ASN A 21 -28.68 -11.08 10.14
C ASN A 21 -27.18 -10.98 9.84
N ILE A 22 -26.60 -9.81 10.08
CA ILE A 22 -25.18 -9.52 9.86
C ILE A 22 -24.53 -9.23 11.21
N ALA A 23 -23.54 -10.03 11.61
CA ALA A 23 -22.73 -9.75 12.79
C ALA A 23 -21.55 -8.84 12.44
N THR A 24 -21.27 -7.83 13.26
CA THR A 24 -20.15 -6.91 13.01
C THR A 24 -19.73 -6.15 14.26
N SER A 25 -18.47 -5.70 14.30
CA SER A 25 -18.01 -4.66 15.24
C SER A 25 -18.24 -3.23 14.71
N TYR A 26 -18.78 -3.08 13.49
CA TYR A 26 -18.89 -1.81 12.76
C TYR A 26 -20.33 -1.50 12.32
N PRO A 27 -21.30 -1.46 13.26
CA PRO A 27 -22.73 -1.39 12.93
C PRO A 27 -23.10 -0.17 12.08
N THR A 28 -22.53 1.00 12.39
CA THR A 28 -22.81 2.24 11.65
C THR A 28 -22.34 2.17 10.19
N ILE A 29 -21.17 1.57 9.94
CA ILE A 29 -20.62 1.44 8.58
C ILE A 29 -21.47 0.45 7.77
N VAL A 30 -21.84 -0.67 8.38
CA VAL A 30 -22.71 -1.67 7.74
C VAL A 30 -24.09 -1.08 7.45
N GLN A 31 -24.69 -0.34 8.39
CA GLN A 31 -25.98 0.30 8.16
C GLN A 31 -25.93 1.25 6.97
N GLN A 32 -24.91 2.11 6.88
CA GLN A 32 -24.75 3.03 5.74
C GLN A 32 -24.60 2.29 4.41
N PHE A 33 -23.86 1.17 4.41
CA PHE A 33 -23.73 0.32 3.23
C PHE A 33 -25.08 -0.28 2.81
N LEU A 34 -25.83 -0.85 3.74
CA LEU A 34 -27.14 -1.43 3.47
C LEU A 34 -28.13 -0.37 2.96
N ASP A 35 -28.17 0.80 3.59
CA ASP A 35 -29.04 1.92 3.21
C ASP A 35 -28.73 2.41 1.78
N LYS A 36 -27.44 2.56 1.44
CA LYS A 36 -26.99 2.93 0.09
C LYS A 36 -27.48 1.95 -0.97
N HIS A 37 -27.53 0.66 -0.63
CA HIS A 37 -27.98 -0.41 -1.51
C HIS A 37 -29.46 -0.76 -1.35
N ARG A 38 -30.22 -0.04 -0.51
CA ARG A 38 -31.65 -0.24 -0.22
C ARG A 38 -31.97 -1.65 0.30
N ILE A 39 -31.03 -2.26 1.01
CA ILE A 39 -31.21 -3.57 1.64
C ILE A 39 -31.66 -3.39 3.08
N LYS A 40 -32.64 -4.18 3.52
CA LYS A 40 -33.01 -4.27 4.93
C LYS A 40 -32.48 -5.57 5.52
N ALA A 41 -31.51 -5.49 6.42
CA ALA A 41 -30.93 -6.61 7.14
C ALA A 41 -30.87 -6.27 8.64
N GLY A 42 -30.89 -7.29 9.50
CA GLY A 42 -30.63 -7.13 10.93
C GLY A 42 -29.13 -6.97 11.18
N ILE A 43 -28.74 -6.05 12.04
CA ILE A 43 -27.33 -5.86 12.46
C ILE A 43 -27.20 -6.31 13.91
N HIS A 44 -26.28 -7.25 14.15
CA HIS A 44 -25.91 -7.71 15.49
C HIS A 44 -24.52 -7.20 15.82
N GLU A 45 -24.45 -6.20 16.69
CA GLU A 45 -23.17 -5.69 17.15
C GLU A 45 -22.52 -6.67 18.14
N ILE A 46 -21.28 -7.06 17.86
CA ILE A 46 -20.49 -7.93 18.73
C ILE A 46 -19.08 -7.40 18.89
N SER A 47 -18.54 -7.49 20.10
CA SER A 47 -17.19 -7.03 20.43
C SER A 47 -16.16 -8.13 20.16
N GLY A 48 -15.81 -8.33 18.88
CA GLY A 48 -14.77 -9.26 18.44
C GLY A 48 -15.22 -10.71 18.23
N SER A 49 -14.31 -11.52 17.66
CA SER A 49 -14.59 -12.88 17.17
C SER A 49 -15.84 -12.92 16.27
N VAL A 50 -15.89 -12.03 15.28
CA VAL A 50 -17.07 -11.91 14.44
C VAL A 50 -17.26 -13.16 13.57
N GLU A 51 -16.15 -13.77 13.17
CA GLU A 51 -16.04 -14.93 12.30
C GLU A 51 -16.72 -16.20 12.83
N ILE A 52 -16.95 -16.32 14.14
CA ILE A 52 -17.64 -17.48 14.71
C ILE A 52 -19.17 -17.35 14.68
N ALA A 53 -19.71 -16.13 14.48
CA ALA A 53 -21.14 -15.87 14.59
C ALA A 53 -22.00 -16.73 13.65
N PRO A 54 -21.61 -16.98 12.37
CA PRO A 54 -22.35 -17.90 11.51
C PRO A 54 -22.28 -19.35 11.98
N GLY A 55 -21.12 -19.79 12.48
CA GLY A 55 -20.92 -21.17 12.94
C GLY A 55 -21.78 -21.55 14.15
N ILE A 56 -22.18 -20.57 14.96
CA ILE A 56 -23.07 -20.76 16.13
C ILE A 56 -24.53 -20.37 15.84
N GLY A 57 -24.86 -19.97 14.60
CA GLY A 57 -26.20 -19.58 14.20
C GLY A 57 -26.67 -18.21 14.70
N LEU A 58 -25.75 -17.34 15.15
CA LEU A 58 -26.07 -15.98 15.61
C LEU A 58 -26.38 -15.03 14.45
N ALA A 59 -25.73 -15.24 13.29
CA ALA A 59 -25.90 -14.41 12.10
C ALA A 59 -25.77 -15.24 10.82
N ASP A 60 -26.37 -14.77 9.73
CA ASP A 60 -26.24 -15.39 8.40
C ASP A 60 -24.97 -14.95 7.67
N ALA A 61 -24.49 -13.74 7.99
CA ALA A 61 -23.31 -13.13 7.40
C ALA A 61 -22.53 -12.34 8.46
N ILE A 62 -21.30 -11.98 8.13
CA ILE A 62 -20.47 -11.08 8.94
C ILE A 62 -20.01 -9.89 8.12
N CYS A 63 -19.69 -8.80 8.80
CA CYS A 63 -18.89 -7.72 8.23
C CYS A 63 -17.68 -7.46 9.12
N ASP A 64 -16.48 -7.69 8.58
CA ASP A 64 -15.23 -7.50 9.32
C ASP A 64 -14.06 -7.07 8.43
N ILE A 65 -12.92 -6.74 9.05
CA ILE A 65 -11.69 -6.39 8.34
C ILE A 65 -11.09 -7.64 7.70
N VAL A 66 -10.91 -7.59 6.39
CA VAL A 66 -10.27 -8.64 5.60
C VAL A 66 -8.98 -8.08 5.01
N SER A 67 -7.86 -8.79 5.21
CA SER A 67 -6.57 -8.49 4.57
C SER A 67 -6.17 -9.62 3.62
N THR A 68 -5.64 -10.73 4.13
CA THR A 68 -5.27 -11.89 3.30
C THR A 68 -6.42 -12.89 3.10
N GLY A 69 -7.52 -12.74 3.87
CA GLY A 69 -8.64 -13.69 3.88
C GLY A 69 -8.43 -14.96 4.71
N SER A 70 -7.26 -15.16 5.32
CA SER A 70 -6.93 -16.39 6.05
C SER A 70 -7.91 -16.70 7.19
N THR A 71 -8.32 -15.68 7.97
CA THR A 71 -9.28 -15.83 9.07
C THR A 71 -10.67 -16.26 8.60
N LEU A 72 -11.12 -15.74 7.45
CA LEU A 72 -12.39 -16.16 6.86
C LEU A 72 -12.33 -17.64 6.48
N LEU A 73 -11.25 -18.04 5.81
CA LEU A 73 -11.07 -19.41 5.34
C LEU A 73 -11.05 -20.41 6.49
N SER A 74 -10.34 -20.12 7.58
CA SER A 74 -10.25 -21.01 8.75
C SER A 74 -11.60 -21.20 9.46
N ASN A 75 -12.53 -20.25 9.28
CA ASN A 75 -13.88 -20.29 9.84
C ASN A 75 -14.94 -20.71 8.81
N GLY A 76 -14.51 -21.22 7.65
CA GLY A 76 -15.43 -21.71 6.62
C GLY A 76 -16.24 -20.60 5.95
N LEU A 77 -15.73 -19.36 5.94
CA LEU A 77 -16.37 -18.20 5.32
C LEU A 77 -15.69 -17.85 3.98
N LYS A 78 -16.42 -17.13 3.13
CA LYS A 78 -15.88 -16.50 1.91
C LYS A 78 -16.31 -15.05 1.83
N GLU A 79 -15.39 -14.19 1.38
CA GLU A 79 -15.67 -12.78 1.09
C GLU A 79 -16.57 -12.67 -0.13
N VAL A 80 -17.57 -11.77 -0.06
CA VAL A 80 -18.56 -11.58 -1.14
C VAL A 80 -18.77 -10.13 -1.54
N GLU A 81 -18.62 -9.16 -0.62
CA GLU A 81 -18.77 -7.73 -0.92
C GLU A 81 -17.72 -6.91 -0.19
N ILE A 82 -17.12 -5.94 -0.87
CA ILE A 82 -16.22 -4.97 -0.24
C ILE A 82 -17.06 -3.76 0.20
N VAL A 83 -17.22 -3.60 1.52
CA VAL A 83 -17.96 -2.48 2.11
C VAL A 83 -17.13 -1.19 2.05
N MET A 84 -15.85 -1.30 2.39
CA MET A 84 -14.93 -0.15 2.43
C MET A 84 -13.48 -0.63 2.36
N GLN A 85 -12.65 0.05 1.56
CA GLN A 85 -11.20 -0.06 1.63
C GLN A 85 -10.67 0.78 2.79
N SER A 86 -9.81 0.20 3.62
CA SER A 86 -9.30 0.85 4.82
C SER A 86 -7.79 1.00 4.73
N GLU A 87 -7.30 2.16 5.13
CA GLU A 87 -5.88 2.47 5.24
C GLU A 87 -5.62 3.35 6.47
N ALA A 88 -4.36 3.49 6.87
CA ALA A 88 -3.98 4.43 7.92
C ALA A 88 -3.99 5.85 7.36
N VAL A 89 -4.73 6.75 8.00
CA VAL A 89 -4.86 8.16 7.58
C VAL A 89 -4.49 9.11 8.73
N MET A 90 -3.98 10.29 8.37
CA MET A 90 -3.75 11.39 9.32
C MET A 90 -5.00 12.28 9.34
N ILE A 91 -5.69 12.34 10.49
CA ILE A 91 -6.92 13.14 10.64
C ILE A 91 -6.62 14.34 11.54
N ALA A 92 -7.01 15.54 11.09
CA ALA A 92 -6.85 16.78 11.84
C ALA A 92 -8.20 17.49 12.01
N HIS A 93 -8.38 18.17 13.15
CA HIS A 93 -9.56 19.00 13.38
C HIS A 93 -9.51 20.25 12.46
N PRO A 94 -10.61 20.66 11.80
CA PRO A 94 -10.59 21.79 10.87
C PRO A 94 -10.13 23.12 11.48
N GLN A 95 -10.36 23.30 12.78
CA GLN A 95 -10.00 24.50 13.54
C GLN A 95 -8.72 24.30 14.37
N LEU A 96 -7.65 23.79 13.76
CA LEU A 96 -6.35 23.66 14.42
C LEU A 96 -5.73 25.05 14.65
N SER A 97 -5.14 25.28 15.83
CA SER A 97 -4.37 26.51 16.07
C SER A 97 -3.12 26.55 15.19
N ALA A 98 -2.61 27.76 14.90
CA ALA A 98 -1.42 27.94 14.08
C ALA A 98 -0.21 27.13 14.59
N ALA A 99 0.03 27.13 15.90
CA ALA A 99 1.11 26.36 16.52
C ALA A 99 0.96 24.84 16.32
N LYS A 100 -0.27 24.31 16.41
CA LYS A 100 -0.52 22.87 16.16
C LYS A 100 -0.39 22.54 14.68
N LYS A 101 -0.79 23.46 13.79
CA LYS A 101 -0.65 23.28 12.34
C LYS A 101 0.82 23.16 11.94
N GLU A 102 1.69 23.99 12.51
CA GLU A 102 3.14 23.89 12.26
C GLU A 102 3.73 22.52 12.68
N ILE A 103 3.26 21.97 13.81
CA ILE A 103 3.67 20.63 14.26
C ILE A 103 3.16 19.55 13.30
N LEU A 104 1.90 19.67 12.85
CA LEU A 104 1.29 18.77 11.90
C LEU A 104 2.07 18.77 10.57
N ASP A 105 2.39 19.95 10.04
CA ASP A 105 3.13 20.09 8.77
C ASP A 105 4.52 19.45 8.88
N LYS A 106 5.21 19.63 10.01
CA LYS A 106 6.49 18.95 10.29
C LYS A 106 6.36 17.43 10.35
N LEU A 107 5.25 16.92 10.89
CA LEU A 107 4.99 15.47 10.98
C LEU A 107 4.68 14.89 9.60
N ILE A 108 3.83 15.56 8.82
CA ILE A 108 3.48 15.17 7.45
C ILE A 108 4.74 15.10 6.60
N PHE A 109 5.57 16.14 6.61
CA PHE A 109 6.85 16.17 5.90
C PHE A 109 7.74 14.96 6.26
N ARG A 110 7.86 14.61 7.54
CA ARG A 110 8.68 13.46 7.99
C ARG A 110 8.11 12.12 7.51
N ILE A 111 6.79 11.98 7.50
CA ILE A 111 6.11 10.77 7.00
C ILE A 111 6.32 10.65 5.49
N GLU A 112 6.11 11.73 4.74
CA GLU A 112 6.30 11.80 3.29
C GLU A 112 7.76 11.49 2.90
N ALA A 113 8.73 11.98 3.66
CA ALA A 113 10.15 11.72 3.43
C ALA A 113 10.50 10.22 3.55
N VAL A 114 9.87 9.51 4.48
CA VAL A 114 10.05 8.06 4.66
C VAL A 114 9.29 7.29 3.57
N GLN A 115 8.07 7.71 3.24
CA GLN A 115 7.26 7.05 2.20
C GLN A 115 7.93 7.14 0.82
N SER A 116 8.45 8.32 0.46
CA SER A 116 9.14 8.55 -0.82
C SER A 116 10.45 7.74 -0.93
N ALA A 117 11.12 7.49 0.19
CA ALA A 117 12.32 6.68 0.24
C ALA A 117 12.03 5.18 0.10
N LYS A 118 10.87 4.70 0.58
CA LYS A 118 10.53 3.27 0.66
C LYS A 118 10.58 2.55 -0.70
N SER A 119 10.14 3.22 -1.76
CA SER A 119 10.14 2.70 -3.14
C SER A 119 11.37 3.10 -3.94
N SER A 120 12.37 3.73 -3.31
CA SER A 120 13.56 4.26 -3.98
C SER A 120 14.82 3.55 -3.49
N LYS A 121 15.75 3.27 -4.41
CA LYS A 121 17.07 2.73 -4.12
C LYS A 121 18.14 3.68 -4.62
N TYR A 122 19.22 3.79 -3.86
CA TYR A 122 20.43 4.47 -4.31
C TYR A 122 21.29 3.47 -5.08
N ILE A 123 21.66 3.83 -6.30
CA ILE A 123 22.57 3.04 -7.14
C ILE A 123 23.86 3.80 -7.29
N LEU A 124 24.96 3.07 -7.19
CA LEU A 124 26.26 3.51 -7.69
C LEU A 124 26.77 2.45 -8.67
N LEU A 125 27.42 2.89 -9.74
CA LEU A 125 28.01 2.02 -10.75
C LEU A 125 29.25 2.67 -11.32
N ASN A 126 30.16 1.86 -11.87
CA ASN A 126 31.32 2.33 -12.62
C ASN A 126 31.03 2.18 -14.12
N CYS A 127 31.42 3.16 -14.92
CA CYS A 127 31.22 3.11 -16.37
C CYS A 127 32.37 3.79 -17.13
N PRO A 128 32.61 3.41 -18.39
CA PRO A 128 33.42 4.18 -19.32
C PRO A 128 32.87 5.60 -19.52
N ASN A 129 33.76 6.58 -19.71
CA ASN A 129 33.35 7.99 -19.82
C ASN A 129 32.43 8.27 -21.02
N ASP A 130 32.56 7.51 -22.12
CA ASP A 130 31.70 7.62 -23.31
C ASP A 130 30.29 7.05 -23.11
N ALA A 131 30.09 6.20 -22.09
CA ALA A 131 28.80 5.64 -21.73
C ALA A 131 27.96 6.55 -20.82
N ILE A 132 28.56 7.59 -20.22
CA ILE A 132 27.90 8.47 -19.23
C ILE A 132 26.58 9.03 -19.78
N ALA A 133 26.58 9.60 -20.99
CA ALA A 133 25.38 10.21 -21.57
C ALA A 133 24.23 9.20 -21.76
N LYS A 134 24.54 7.98 -22.19
CA LYS A 134 23.55 6.90 -22.34
C LYS A 134 23.00 6.45 -20.99
N ILE A 135 23.88 6.28 -20.00
CA ILE A 135 23.49 5.86 -18.65
C ILE A 135 22.62 6.94 -17.97
N THR A 136 22.99 8.22 -18.08
CA THR A 136 22.20 9.34 -17.54
C THR A 136 20.80 9.41 -18.16
N SER A 137 20.62 9.00 -19.42
CA SER A 137 19.29 8.95 -20.04
C SER A 137 18.38 7.85 -19.46
N VAL A 138 18.95 6.75 -18.98
CA VAL A 138 18.22 5.63 -18.34
C VAL A 138 17.96 5.90 -16.86
N LEU A 139 18.95 6.53 -16.19
CA LEU A 139 18.92 6.86 -14.77
C LEU A 139 19.03 8.38 -14.56
N PRO A 140 17.98 9.16 -14.86
CA PRO A 140 18.03 10.61 -14.68
C PRO A 140 18.16 11.05 -13.21
N GLY A 141 17.79 10.18 -12.26
CA GLY A 141 17.80 10.49 -10.83
C GLY A 141 16.70 11.49 -10.45
N ILE A 142 16.83 12.10 -9.26
CA ILE A 142 15.88 13.11 -8.75
C ILE A 142 16.10 14.48 -9.43
N ASN A 143 17.35 14.82 -9.75
CA ASN A 143 17.72 16.07 -10.39
C ASN A 143 18.71 15.81 -11.54
N SER A 144 19.87 15.25 -11.19
CA SER A 144 20.86 14.74 -12.14
C SER A 144 21.73 13.69 -11.44
N PRO A 145 22.27 12.68 -12.15
CA PRO A 145 23.25 11.77 -11.57
C PRO A 145 24.51 12.49 -11.16
N THR A 146 25.13 12.03 -10.07
CA THR A 146 26.47 12.48 -9.68
C THR A 146 27.49 11.66 -10.45
N VAL A 147 28.46 12.32 -11.08
CA VAL A 147 29.54 11.67 -11.83
C VAL A 147 30.88 12.05 -11.22
N MET A 148 31.69 11.04 -10.87
CA MET A 148 33.00 11.21 -10.23
C MET A 148 34.07 10.42 -11.01
N PRO A 149 35.22 11.00 -11.36
CA PRO A 149 36.28 10.27 -12.05
C PRO A 149 36.89 9.20 -11.13
N LEU A 150 37.23 8.04 -11.70
CA LEU A 150 37.97 6.99 -10.99
C LEU A 150 39.48 7.17 -11.16
N SER A 151 40.26 6.51 -10.30
CA SER A 151 41.72 6.43 -10.46
C SER A 151 42.14 5.73 -11.76
N LYS A 152 41.27 4.87 -12.31
CA LYS A 152 41.46 4.24 -13.61
C LYS A 152 41.11 5.24 -14.72
N PRO A 153 42.05 5.63 -15.60
CA PRO A 153 41.78 6.58 -16.67
C PRO A 153 40.66 6.09 -17.61
N GLY A 154 39.81 7.03 -18.04
CA GLY A 154 38.68 6.76 -18.95
C GLY A 154 37.44 6.16 -18.27
N TRP A 155 37.41 6.07 -16.93
CA TRP A 155 36.29 5.55 -16.16
C TRP A 155 35.79 6.55 -15.11
N SER A 156 34.48 6.49 -14.84
CA SER A 156 33.80 7.28 -13.82
C SER A 156 32.84 6.42 -12.99
N SER A 157 32.67 6.79 -11.72
CA SER A 157 31.56 6.34 -10.89
C SER A 157 30.35 7.24 -11.14
N LEU A 158 29.18 6.64 -11.37
CA LEU A 158 27.91 7.31 -11.53
C LEU A 158 26.98 6.88 -10.40
N HIS A 159 26.38 7.86 -9.73
CA HIS A 159 25.47 7.65 -8.62
C HIS A 159 24.11 8.25 -8.96
N SER A 160 23.04 7.52 -8.69
CA SER A 160 21.67 7.96 -9.00
C SER A 160 20.65 7.29 -8.07
N VAL A 161 19.42 7.79 -8.09
CA VAL A 161 18.28 7.20 -7.37
C VAL A 161 17.33 6.59 -8.40
N VAL A 162 16.84 5.38 -8.14
CA VAL A 162 15.88 4.68 -9.00
C VAL A 162 14.71 4.14 -8.19
N ASN A 163 13.55 4.01 -8.83
CA ASN A 163 12.44 3.26 -8.26
C ASN A 163 12.77 1.75 -8.23
N GLU A 164 12.43 1.07 -7.14
CA GLU A 164 12.64 -0.37 -6.97
C GLU A 164 11.91 -1.20 -8.03
N ASN A 165 10.76 -0.74 -8.52
CA ASN A 165 9.99 -1.44 -9.54
C ASN A 165 10.67 -1.38 -10.93
N ASP A 166 11.36 -0.29 -11.23
CA ASP A 166 12.05 -0.09 -12.52
C ASP A 166 13.49 -0.66 -12.50
N PHE A 167 13.95 -1.09 -11.32
CA PHE A 167 15.34 -1.41 -11.06
C PHE A 167 15.89 -2.48 -12.01
N TRP A 168 15.18 -3.61 -12.12
CA TRP A 168 15.64 -4.76 -12.88
C TRP A 168 15.65 -4.51 -14.39
N GLU A 169 14.63 -3.82 -14.91
CA GLU A 169 14.56 -3.44 -16.33
C GLU A 169 15.75 -2.56 -16.73
N LYS A 170 16.11 -1.61 -15.85
CA LYS A 170 17.21 -0.67 -16.12
C LYS A 170 18.58 -1.34 -16.00
N ILE A 171 18.77 -2.31 -15.10
CA ILE A 171 20.08 -2.97 -14.92
C ILE A 171 20.62 -3.61 -16.20
N ASP A 172 19.76 -4.28 -16.97
CA ASP A 172 20.20 -4.96 -18.19
C ASP A 172 20.67 -3.95 -19.24
N GLN A 173 19.98 -2.81 -19.36
CA GLN A 173 20.40 -1.71 -20.23
C GLN A 173 21.74 -1.13 -19.76
N LEU A 174 21.90 -0.88 -18.47
CA LEU A 174 23.14 -0.34 -17.90
C LEU A 174 24.34 -1.25 -18.18
N LYS A 175 24.18 -2.57 -18.00
CA LYS A 175 25.22 -3.55 -18.33
C LYS A 175 25.56 -3.54 -19.81
N SER A 176 24.56 -3.43 -20.69
CA SER A 176 24.78 -3.35 -22.15
C SER A 176 25.59 -2.10 -22.55
N PHE A 177 25.54 -1.03 -21.75
CA PHE A 177 26.34 0.19 -21.93
C PHE A 177 27.72 0.12 -21.26
N GLY A 178 28.08 -1.02 -20.66
CA GLY A 178 29.38 -1.22 -20.04
C GLY A 178 29.45 -0.84 -18.56
N ALA A 179 28.31 -0.66 -17.88
CA ALA A 179 28.29 -0.47 -16.43
C ALA A 179 28.81 -1.70 -15.68
N GLN A 180 29.65 -1.48 -14.67
CA GLN A 180 30.28 -2.50 -13.84
C GLN A 180 30.18 -2.13 -12.35
N GLY A 181 30.26 -3.13 -11.47
CA GLY A 181 30.28 -2.89 -10.03
C GLY A 181 29.05 -2.14 -9.51
N ILE A 182 27.86 -2.49 -10.04
CA ILE A 182 26.59 -1.88 -9.64
C ILE A 182 26.29 -2.28 -8.19
N LEU A 183 26.28 -1.31 -7.27
CA LEU A 183 25.84 -1.52 -5.89
C LEU A 183 24.51 -0.80 -5.67
N VAL A 184 23.66 -1.43 -4.86
CA VAL A 184 22.33 -0.95 -4.52
C VAL A 184 22.24 -0.79 -3.02
N ILE A 185 21.84 0.39 -2.57
CA ILE A 185 21.77 0.74 -1.16
C ILE A 185 20.34 1.22 -0.86
N PRO A 186 19.70 0.74 0.23
CA PRO A 186 18.40 1.25 0.64
C PRO A 186 18.52 2.72 1.07
N ILE A 187 17.49 3.50 0.76
CA ILE A 187 17.38 4.88 1.23
C ILE A 187 16.45 4.90 2.43
N GLU A 188 16.90 5.45 3.56
CA GLU A 188 16.03 5.56 4.74
C GLU A 188 15.00 6.69 4.62
N LYS A 189 15.45 7.85 4.10
CA LYS A 189 14.68 9.09 4.04
C LYS A 189 15.11 9.89 2.81
N MET A 190 14.15 10.47 2.10
CA MET A 190 14.41 11.43 1.03
C MET A 190 13.75 12.76 1.38
N ILE A 191 14.51 13.84 1.27
CA ILE A 191 14.04 15.21 1.47
C ILE A 191 14.10 15.89 0.11
N ALA A 192 12.96 16.32 -0.40
CA ALA A 192 12.82 17.05 -1.66
C ALA A 192 12.18 18.41 -1.38
#